data_AF-A0A4R8G7G2-F1
#
_entry.id   AF-A0A4R8G7G2-F1
#
_cell.length_a   1.000
_cell.length_b   1.000
_cell.length_c   1.000
_cell.angle_alpha   90.00
_cell.angle_beta   90.00
_cell.angle_gamma   90.00
#
_symmetry.space_group_name_H-M   'P 1'
#
loop_
_entity.id
_entity.type
_entity.pdbx_description
1 polymer ?
#
loop_
_entity_poly.entity_id
_entity_poly.type
_entity_poly.pdbx_seq_one_letter_code
_entity_poly.pdbx_strand_id
1 'polypeptide(L)'
;MNRRAIAFAPAPHRRTAGAYRPDLLETGFGRLDPDQRAAVQAELREVGLYAARIDGAFGPATEAALVQGADYLAWTTRGAMRVDLNTPRGVSVYLRELSLGPVPA
;
A
#
# COMPACT_ATOMS: atom_id res chain seq x y z
N MET A 1 24.06 9.64 4.82
CA MET A 1 24.64 8.44 4.18
C MET A 1 24.40 7.23 5.07
N ASN A 2 24.00 6.11 4.47
CA ASN A 2 23.92 4.75 5.02
C ASN A 2 22.71 4.38 5.88
N ARG A 3 21.51 4.32 5.29
CA ARG A 3 20.51 3.35 5.74
C ARG A 3 20.65 2.14 4.84
N ARG A 4 21.07 1.00 5.40
CA ARG A 4 21.12 -0.28 4.69
C ARG A 4 19.73 -0.50 4.11
N ALA A 5 19.58 -0.32 2.80
CA ALA A 5 18.52 -0.94 2.05
C ALA A 5 18.74 -2.44 2.28
N ILE A 6 18.04 -2.99 3.26
CA ILE A 6 17.80 -4.42 3.29
C ILE A 6 17.08 -4.62 1.97
N ALA A 7 17.82 -5.12 0.97
CA ALA A 7 17.27 -5.58 -0.28
C ALA A 7 16.39 -6.77 0.10
N PHE A 8 15.18 -6.47 0.58
CA PHE A 8 14.13 -7.42 0.72
C PHE A 8 13.69 -7.66 -0.71
N ALA A 9 14.29 -8.65 -1.36
CA ALA A 9 13.61 -9.30 -2.45
C ALA A 9 12.26 -9.73 -1.86
N PRO A 10 11.11 -9.20 -2.31
CA PRO A 10 9.84 -9.72 -1.85
C PRO A 10 9.80 -11.17 -2.31
N ALA A 11 10.13 -12.10 -1.40
CA ALA A 11 9.81 -13.51 -1.58
C ALA A 11 8.33 -13.54 -1.94
N PRO A 12 7.88 -14.25 -2.98
CA PRO A 12 6.53 -14.13 -3.48
C PRO A 12 5.58 -14.49 -2.34
N HIS A 13 4.91 -13.48 -1.77
CA HIS A 13 3.84 -13.68 -0.80
C HIS A 13 2.64 -14.18 -1.61
N ARG A 14 2.72 -15.45 -2.03
CA ARG A 14 1.65 -16.13 -2.73
C ARG A 14 0.62 -16.54 -1.69
N ARG A 15 -0.34 -15.64 -1.44
CA ARG A 15 -1.80 -15.84 -1.62
C ARG A 15 -2.57 -14.82 -0.77
N THR A 16 -3.07 -13.81 -1.44
CA THR A 16 -4.42 -13.25 -1.23
C THR A 16 -5.09 -12.98 -2.58
N ALA A 17 -4.95 -13.91 -3.54
CA ALA A 17 -5.82 -13.96 -4.73
C ALA A 17 -7.26 -14.42 -4.38
N GLY A 18 -7.77 -14.09 -3.19
CA GLY A 18 -9.05 -14.60 -2.70
C GLY A 18 -9.81 -13.72 -1.70
N ALA A 19 -9.33 -12.53 -1.31
CA ALA A 19 -10.07 -11.70 -0.36
C ALA A 19 -9.67 -10.22 -0.44
N TYR A 20 -9.61 -9.61 -1.62
CA TYR A 20 -9.68 -8.16 -1.73
C TYR A 20 -10.53 -7.75 -2.92
N ARG A 21 -11.06 -6.53 -2.88
CA ARG A 21 -11.89 -5.97 -3.94
C ARG A 21 -11.13 -4.87 -4.70
N PRO A 22 -10.68 -5.13 -5.94
CA PRO A 22 -9.96 -4.13 -6.74
C PRO A 22 -10.75 -2.83 -6.93
N ASP A 23 -12.07 -2.96 -7.12
CA ASP A 23 -12.96 -1.81 -7.29
C ASP A 23 -12.97 -0.87 -6.08
N LEU A 24 -12.79 -1.41 -4.86
CA LEU A 24 -12.71 -0.59 -3.66
C LEU A 24 -11.38 0.16 -3.56
N LEU A 25 -10.27 -0.46 -3.96
CA LEU A 25 -8.97 0.20 -4.02
C LEU A 25 -8.99 1.35 -5.04
N GLU A 26 -9.49 1.10 -6.25
CA GLU A 26 -9.61 2.13 -7.28
C GLU A 26 -10.52 3.27 -6.82
N THR A 27 -11.71 2.96 -6.32
CA THR A 27 -12.66 3.98 -5.85
C THR A 27 -12.12 4.73 -4.63
N GLY A 28 -11.48 4.05 -3.68
CA GLY A 28 -10.88 4.66 -2.50
C GLY A 28 -9.74 5.60 -2.86
N PHE A 29 -8.83 5.14 -3.72
CA PHE A 29 -7.70 5.94 -4.19
C PHE A 29 -8.16 7.14 -5.02
N GLY A 30 -9.18 6.94 -5.86
CA GLY A 30 -9.82 8.01 -6.63
C GLY A 30 -10.51 9.10 -5.79
N ARG A 31 -10.80 8.85 -4.50
CA ARG A 31 -11.33 9.87 -3.58
C ARG A 31 -10.28 10.74 -2.92
N LEU A 32 -9.01 10.33 -2.96
CA LEU A 32 -7.90 11.13 -2.46
C LEU A 32 -7.64 12.32 -3.39
N ASP A 33 -7.20 13.43 -2.82
CA ASP A 33 -6.70 14.58 -3.56
C ASP A 33 -5.36 14.24 -4.27
N PRO A 34 -4.95 14.97 -5.32
CA PRO A 34 -3.75 14.64 -6.09
C PRO A 34 -2.47 14.47 -5.26
N ASP A 35 -2.27 15.33 -4.25
CA ASP A 35 -1.11 15.28 -3.37
C ASP A 35 -1.12 14.02 -2.49
N GLN A 36 -2.29 13.63 -2.01
CA GLN A 36 -2.46 12.41 -1.20
C GLN A 36 -2.18 11.15 -2.03
N ARG A 37 -2.61 11.12 -3.30
CA ARG A 37 -2.30 9.99 -4.21
C ARG A 37 -0.80 9.86 -4.46
N ALA A 38 -0.13 10.98 -4.69
CA ALA A 38 1.32 11.00 -4.86
C ALA A 38 2.04 10.58 -3.56
N ALA A 39 1.55 11.01 -2.40
CA ALA A 39 2.08 10.61 -1.10
C ALA A 39 1.96 9.09 -0.87
N VAL A 40 0.80 8.49 -1.16
CA VAL A 40 0.60 7.03 -1.05
C VAL A 40 1.61 6.27 -1.93
N GLN A 41 1.78 6.69 -3.19
CA GLN A 41 2.76 6.07 -4.10
C GLN A 41 4.20 6.28 -3.65
N ALA A 42 4.53 7.46 -3.11
CA ALA A 42 5.84 7.76 -2.56
C ALA A 42 6.15 6.85 -1.37
N GLU A 43 5.17 6.64 -0.50
CA GLU A 43 5.35 5.88 0.72
C GLU A 43 5.52 4.37 0.42
N LEU A 44 4.70 3.85 -0.49
CA LEU A 44 4.89 2.50 -1.03
C LEU A 44 6.26 2.33 -1.72
N ARG A 45 6.80 3.39 -2.34
CA ARG A 45 8.13 3.36 -2.95
C ARG A 45 9.24 3.38 -1.91
N GLU A 46 9.09 4.12 -0.82
CA GLU A 46 10.07 4.18 0.27
C GLU A 46 10.32 2.80 0.89
N VAL A 47 9.26 2.01 1.07
CA VAL A 47 9.35 0.62 1.55
C VAL A 47 9.66 -0.41 0.45
N GLY A 48 9.88 0.04 -0.79
CA GLY A 48 10.30 -0.81 -1.90
C GLY A 48 9.19 -1.61 -2.60
N LEU A 49 7.92 -1.28 -2.35
CA LEU A 49 6.76 -1.98 -2.92
C LEU A 49 6.22 -1.34 -4.21
N TYR A 50 6.64 -0.10 -4.52
CA TYR A 50 6.22 0.62 -5.73
C TYR A 50 7.42 1.08 -6.55
N ALA A 51 7.57 0.54 -7.77
CA ALA A 51 8.69 0.83 -8.67
C ALA A 51 8.31 1.74 -9.86
N ALA A 52 7.02 2.04 -10.04
CA ALA A 52 6.54 2.88 -11.12
C ALA A 52 6.71 4.39 -10.81
N ARG A 53 6.35 5.23 -11.78
CA ARG A 53 6.40 6.68 -11.63
C ARG A 53 5.35 7.14 -10.61
N ILE A 54 5.74 8.05 -9.72
CA ILE A 54 4.80 8.75 -8.84
C ILE A 54 4.06 9.79 -9.68
N ASP A 55 2.83 9.50 -10.05
CA ASP A 55 1.99 10.36 -10.91
C ASP A 55 0.55 10.50 -10.42
N GLY A 56 0.23 9.92 -9.25
CA GLY A 56 -1.10 9.98 -8.65
C GLY A 56 -2.17 9.22 -9.42
N ALA A 57 -1.80 8.42 -10.43
CA ALA A 57 -2.75 7.60 -11.17
C ALA A 57 -2.94 6.22 -10.53
N PHE A 58 -4.19 5.75 -10.52
CA PHE A 58 -4.48 4.38 -10.19
C PHE A 58 -4.26 3.51 -11.42
N GLY A 59 -3.54 2.40 -11.25
CA GLY A 59 -3.25 1.44 -12.31
C GLY A 59 -2.68 0.14 -11.73
N PRO A 60 -2.37 -0.86 -12.57
CA PRO A 60 -1.99 -2.20 -12.11
C PRO A 60 -0.81 -2.22 -11.12
N ALA A 61 0.18 -1.34 -11.32
CA ALA A 61 1.30 -1.21 -10.40
C ALA A 61 0.88 -0.62 -9.03
N THR A 62 -0.03 0.36 -9.03
CA THR A 62 -0.54 0.99 -7.80
C THR A 62 -1.41 -0.01 -7.03
N GLU A 63 -2.28 -0.74 -7.72
CA GLU A 63 -3.08 -1.82 -7.12
C GLU A 63 -2.19 -2.89 -6.48
N ALA A 64 -1.23 -3.43 -7.24
CA ALA A 64 -0.34 -4.48 -6.76
C ALA A 64 0.47 -4.03 -5.53
N ALA A 65 0.94 -2.78 -5.52
CA ALA A 65 1.67 -2.23 -4.38
C ALA A 65 0.79 -2.04 -3.15
N LEU A 66 -0.46 -1.60 -3.32
CA LEU A 66 -1.42 -1.45 -2.23
C LEU A 66 -1.75 -2.79 -1.58
N VAL A 67 -1.96 -3.84 -2.37
CA VAL A 67 -2.17 -5.21 -1.88
C VAL A 67 -0.94 -5.71 -1.12
N GLN A 68 0.25 -5.56 -1.71
CA GLN A 68 1.50 -5.95 -1.04
C GLN A 68 1.74 -5.15 0.25
N GLY A 69 1.39 -3.86 0.28
CA GLY A 69 1.53 -3.02 1.47
C GLY A 69 0.63 -3.46 2.63
N ALA A 70 -0.59 -3.92 2.33
CA ALA A 70 -1.48 -4.49 3.35
C ALA A 70 -0.89 -5.78 3.95
N ASP A 71 -0.34 -6.66 3.12
CA ASP A 71 0.35 -7.87 3.56
C ASP A 71 1.63 -7.54 4.34
N TYR A 72 2.39 -6.53 3.89
CA TYR A 72 3.59 -6.05 4.54
C TYR A 72 3.31 -5.56 5.97
N LEU A 73 2.27 -4.75 6.16
CA LEU A 73 1.86 -4.27 7.48
C LEU A 73 1.45 -5.42 8.40
N ALA A 74 0.71 -6.42 7.88
CA ALA A 74 0.38 -7.60 8.67
C ALA A 74 1.62 -8.40 9.06
N TRP A 75 2.60 -8.52 8.17
CA TRP A 75 3.83 -9.24 8.45
C TRP A 75 4.72 -8.52 9.48
N THR A 76 5.00 -7.23 9.28
CA THR A 76 5.88 -6.45 10.17
C THR A 76 5.30 -6.29 11.57
N THR A 77 3.98 -6.20 11.69
CA THR A 77 3.27 -6.11 12.98
C THR A 77 2.94 -7.46 13.60
N ARG A 78 3.45 -8.57 13.04
CA ARG A 78 3.15 -9.95 13.48
C ARG A 78 1.64 -10.23 13.56
N GLY A 79 0.87 -9.62 12.68
CA GLY A 79 -0.58 -9.75 12.56
C GLY A 79 -1.40 -8.88 13.50
N ALA A 80 -0.77 -8.01 14.30
CA ALA A 80 -1.47 -7.06 15.18
C ALA A 80 -2.24 -6.01 14.36
N MET A 81 -1.70 -5.60 13.21
CA MET A 81 -2.41 -4.79 12.22
C MET A 81 -2.84 -5.66 11.06
N ARG A 82 -4.10 -5.61 10.68
CA ARG A 82 -4.63 -6.25 9.46
C ARG A 82 -5.48 -5.24 8.72
N VAL A 83 -5.09 -4.96 7.49
CA VAL A 83 -5.87 -4.10 6.61
C VAL A 83 -6.99 -4.92 5.98
N ASP A 84 -8.22 -4.45 6.10
CA ASP A 84 -9.36 -5.04 5.41
C ASP A 84 -9.57 -4.38 4.04
N LEU A 85 -9.21 -5.08 2.98
CA LEU A 85 -9.38 -4.63 1.59
C LEU A 85 -10.71 -5.09 0.96
N ASN A 86 -11.64 -5.64 1.74
CA ASN A 86 -12.98 -6.05 1.27
C ASN A 86 -14.07 -5.05 1.64
N THR A 87 -13.77 -4.05 2.46
CA THR A 87 -14.74 -3.03 2.88
C THR A 87 -14.29 -1.63 2.47
N PRO A 88 -15.21 -0.73 2.09
CA PRO A 88 -14.87 0.66 1.76
C PRO A 88 -14.19 1.38 2.92
N ARG A 89 -14.59 1.07 4.17
CA ARG A 89 -14.01 1.67 5.37
C ARG A 89 -12.56 1.25 5.57
N GLY A 90 -12.25 -0.05 5.45
CA GLY A 90 -10.88 -0.54 5.61
C GLY A 90 -9.92 0.04 4.58
N VAL A 91 -10.36 0.11 3.31
CA VAL A 91 -9.59 0.77 2.24
C VAL A 91 -9.35 2.25 2.53
N SER A 92 -10.40 3.01 2.90
CA SER A 92 -10.26 4.44 3.18
C SER A 92 -9.32 4.73 4.35
N VAL A 93 -9.38 3.94 5.43
CA VAL A 93 -8.44 4.08 6.56
C VAL A 93 -7.02 3.80 6.08
N TYR A 94 -6.79 2.68 5.41
CA TYR A 94 -5.46 2.30 4.93
C TYR A 94 -4.84 3.36 4.01
N LEU A 95 -5.59 3.83 3.02
CA LEU A 95 -5.12 4.85 2.08
C LEU A 95 -4.85 6.19 2.76
N ARG A 96 -5.67 6.58 3.74
CA ARG A 96 -5.45 7.78 4.53
C ARG A 96 -4.15 7.67 5.32
N GLU A 97 -3.92 6.56 6.02
CA GLU A 97 -2.70 6.37 6.81
C GLU A 97 -1.45 6.40 5.93
N LEU A 98 -1.47 5.74 4.75
CA LEU A 98 -0.37 5.85 3.78
C LEU A 98 -0.15 7.28 3.27
N SER A 99 -1.21 8.08 3.13
CA SER A 99 -1.07 9.48 2.64
C SER A 99 -0.47 10.44 3.68
N LEU A 100 -0.47 10.07 4.97
CA LEU A 100 0.02 10.91 6.07
C LEU A 100 1.52 10.74 6.34
N GLY A 101 2.18 9.78 5.68
CA GLY A 101 3.57 9.43 5.96
C GLY A 101 3.69 8.24 6.93
N PRO A 102 4.89 7.93 7.45
CA PRO A 102 5.17 6.63 8.05
C PRO A 102 4.24 6.34 9.23
N VAL A 103 3.52 5.22 9.14
CA VAL A 103 2.76 4.67 10.26
C VAL A 103 3.76 4.35 11.39
N PRO A 104 3.63 4.94 12.59
CA PRO A 104 4.58 4.70 13.66
C PRO A 104 4.59 3.21 14.04
N ALA A 105 5.81 2.66 14.11
CA ALA A 105 6.10 1.28 14.48
C ALA A 105 5.72 0.95 15.93
#